data_AF-A0A183EMD5-F1
#
_entry.id   AF-A0A183EMD5-F1
#
_cell.length_a   1.000
_cell.length_b   1.000
_cell.length_c   1.000
_cell.angle_alpha   90.00
_cell.angle_beta   90.00
_cell.angle_gamma   90.00
#
_symmetry.space_group_name_H-M   'P 1'
#
loop_
_entity.id
_entity.type
_entity.pdbx_description
1 polymer ?
#
loop_
_entity_poly.entity_id
_entity_poly.type
_entity_poly.pdbx_seq_one_letter_code
_entity_poly.pdbx_strand_id
1 'polypeptide(L)'
;MKDTQQALNSLAKEENKTAQQIESKFLDSWAKNWLKQDLDEYLQDIESKFLDSWAKNWLKQDLDEYLQDVSELKKRRLDKDGLAQSANNREADDNYVQQLQKVQGNISHLKAHYRKTADATRQLITILEDHFDKCADMTESRLEHAKKA
;
A
#
# COMPACT_ATOMS: atom_id res chain seq x y z
N MET A 1 -61.17 -24.43 -17.15
CA MET A 1 -59.86 -24.70 -17.78
C MET A 1 -59.09 -23.41 -18.09
N LYS A 2 -59.70 -22.39 -18.69
CA LYS A 2 -59.03 -21.10 -18.98
C LYS A 2 -58.61 -20.36 -17.69
N ASP A 3 -59.49 -20.31 -16.70
CA ASP A 3 -59.23 -19.63 -15.42
C ASP A 3 -58.16 -20.34 -14.57
N THR A 4 -58.12 -21.67 -14.61
CA THR A 4 -57.09 -22.47 -13.95
C THR A 4 -55.71 -22.26 -14.57
N GLN A 5 -55.62 -22.14 -15.90
CA GLN A 5 -54.36 -21.84 -16.58
C GLN A 5 -53.86 -20.42 -16.26
N GLN A 6 -54.77 -19.45 -16.17
CA GLN A 6 -54.42 -18.08 -15.75
C GLN A 6 -53.91 -18.03 -14.31
N ALA A 7 -54.55 -18.76 -13.40
CA ALA A 7 -54.10 -18.87 -12.01
C ALA A 7 -52.69 -19.48 -11.90
N LEU A 8 -52.43 -20.58 -12.62
CA LEU A 8 -51.11 -21.22 -12.69
C LEU A 8 -50.01 -20.29 -13.21
N ASN A 9 -50.27 -19.55 -14.29
CA ASN A 9 -49.31 -18.60 -14.84
C ASN A 9 -49.03 -17.43 -13.88
N SER A 10 -50.04 -17.01 -13.11
CA SER A 10 -49.91 -15.93 -12.13
C SER A 10 -49.09 -16.37 -10.92
N LEU A 11 -49.30 -17.61 -10.45
CA LEU A 11 -48.49 -18.27 -9.43
C LEU A 11 -47.03 -18.39 -9.85
N ALA A 12 -46.77 -18.92 -11.05
CA ALA A 12 -45.41 -19.06 -11.56
C ALA A 12 -44.68 -17.71 -11.67
N LYS A 13 -45.39 -16.63 -12.02
CA LYS A 13 -44.83 -15.29 -12.09
C LYS A 13 -44.46 -14.74 -10.70
N GLU A 14 -45.30 -14.97 -9.70
CA GLU A 14 -45.06 -14.51 -8.33
C GLU A 14 -43.95 -15.33 -7.64
N GLU A 15 -43.90 -16.64 -7.89
CA GLU A 15 -42.79 -17.50 -7.47
C GLU A 15 -41.46 -17.01 -8.06
N ASN A 16 -41.42 -16.75 -9.37
CA ASN A 16 -40.20 -16.29 -10.04
C ASN A 16 -39.74 -14.92 -9.52
N LYS A 17 -40.69 -14.00 -9.28
CA LYS A 17 -40.42 -12.69 -8.67
C LYS A 17 -39.89 -12.83 -7.24
N THR A 18 -40.45 -13.74 -6.46
CA THR A 18 -40.01 -14.01 -5.08
C THR A 18 -38.60 -14.60 -5.09
N ALA A 19 -38.31 -15.54 -5.99
CA ALA A 19 -36.98 -16.11 -6.18
C ALA A 19 -35.95 -15.04 -6.53
N GLN A 20 -36.23 -14.16 -7.50
CA GLN A 20 -35.36 -13.04 -7.87
C GLN A 20 -35.10 -12.09 -6.69
N GLN A 21 -36.11 -11.82 -5.86
CA GLN A 21 -35.95 -10.96 -4.68
C GLN A 21 -35.08 -11.60 -3.60
N ILE A 22 -35.22 -12.90 -3.37
CA ILE A 22 -34.38 -13.65 -2.44
C ILE A 22 -32.93 -13.68 -2.95
N GLU A 23 -32.74 -14.00 -4.23
CA GLU A 23 -31.43 -14.03 -4.89
C GLU A 23 -30.73 -12.66 -4.81
N SER A 24 -31.42 -11.58 -5.16
CA SER A 24 -30.88 -10.23 -5.08
C SER A 24 -30.47 -9.83 -3.66
N LYS A 25 -31.29 -10.14 -2.65
CA LYS A 25 -30.97 -9.85 -1.25
C LYS A 25 -29.80 -10.67 -0.74
N PHE A 26 -29.72 -11.94 -1.14
CA PHE A 26 -28.61 -12.82 -0.79
C PHE A 26 -27.31 -12.28 -1.40
N LEU A 27 -27.29 -11.97 -2.70
CA LEU A 27 -26.13 -11.42 -3.40
C LEU A 27 -25.68 -10.07 -2.83
N ASP A 28 -26.62 -9.17 -2.53
CA ASP A 28 -26.30 -7.85 -1.97
C ASP A 28 -25.70 -7.95 -0.56
N SER A 29 -26.30 -8.78 0.30
CA SER A 29 -25.78 -9.03 1.66
C SER A 29 -24.44 -9.75 1.63
N TRP A 30 -24.30 -10.72 0.73
CA TRP A 30 -23.06 -11.46 0.51
C TRP A 30 -21.95 -10.53 0.04
N ALA A 31 -22.17 -9.78 -1.05
CA ALA A 31 -21.17 -8.88 -1.63
C ALA A 31 -20.71 -7.86 -0.60
N LYS A 32 -21.63 -7.29 0.20
CA LYS A 32 -21.27 -6.32 1.24
C LYS A 32 -20.40 -6.91 2.34
N ASN A 33 -20.76 -8.08 2.88
CA ASN A 33 -20.01 -8.69 3.97
C ASN A 33 -18.65 -9.23 3.48
N TRP A 34 -18.63 -9.81 2.28
CA TRP A 34 -17.43 -10.31 1.63
C TRP A 34 -16.45 -9.19 1.30
N LEU A 35 -16.90 -8.17 0.56
CA LEU A 35 -16.07 -7.00 0.24
C LEU A 35 -15.56 -6.35 1.51
N LYS A 36 -16.34 -6.34 2.59
CA LYS A 36 -15.88 -5.71 3.82
C LYS A 36 -14.77 -6.49 4.51
N GLN A 37 -14.94 -7.78 4.78
CA GLN A 37 -13.95 -8.56 5.53
C GLN A 37 -12.65 -8.75 4.75
N ASP A 38 -12.74 -9.15 3.48
CA ASP A 38 -11.53 -9.43 2.69
C ASP A 38 -10.76 -8.14 2.36
N LEU A 39 -11.48 -7.03 2.12
CA LEU A 39 -10.84 -5.74 1.92
C LEU A 39 -10.21 -5.23 3.22
N ASP A 40 -10.85 -5.42 4.38
CA ASP A 40 -10.29 -5.03 5.67
C ASP A 40 -8.98 -5.79 5.95
N GLU A 41 -8.93 -7.11 5.72
CA GLU A 41 -7.70 -7.91 5.88
C GLU A 41 -6.59 -7.45 4.91
N TYR A 42 -6.94 -7.24 3.65
CA TYR A 42 -6.01 -6.76 2.63
C TYR A 42 -5.47 -5.35 2.96
N LEU A 43 -6.35 -4.43 3.38
CA LEU A 43 -5.95 -3.08 3.76
C LEU A 43 -5.03 -3.10 4.99
N GLN A 44 -5.30 -3.96 5.98
CA GLN A 44 -4.41 -4.14 7.13
C GLN A 44 -3.03 -4.66 6.71
N ASP A 45 -2.97 -5.57 5.75
CA ASP A 45 -1.70 -6.11 5.26
C ASP A 45 -0.88 -5.04 4.54
N ILE A 46 -1.51 -4.20 3.71
CA ILE A 46 -0.84 -3.05 3.07
C ILE A 46 -0.41 -2.02 4.11
N GLU A 47 -1.29 -1.67 5.03
CA GLU A 47 -1.02 -0.65 6.04
C GLU A 47 0.15 -1.06 6.92
N SER A 48 0.12 -2.28 7.48
CA SER A 48 1.15 -2.75 8.40
C SER A 48 2.48 -3.05 7.71
N LYS A 49 2.47 -3.78 6.57
CA LYS A 49 3.70 -4.28 5.94
C LYS A 49 4.36 -3.23 5.07
N PHE A 50 3.58 -2.44 4.33
CA PHE A 50 4.13 -1.48 3.38
C PHE A 50 4.19 -0.06 3.94
N LEU A 51 3.08 0.47 4.46
CA LEU A 51 3.03 1.87 4.90
C LEU A 51 3.78 2.08 6.22
N ASP A 52 3.46 1.30 7.25
CA ASP A 52 4.02 1.50 8.59
C ASP A 52 5.46 1.01 8.71
N SER A 53 5.84 -0.06 8.01
CA SER A 53 7.19 -0.61 8.10
C SER A 53 8.14 0.02 7.10
N TRP A 54 7.83 -0.05 5.80
CA TRP A 54 8.76 0.45 4.78
C TRP A 54 8.66 1.96 4.63
N ALA A 55 7.49 2.50 4.27
CA ALA A 55 7.37 3.91 3.89
C ALA A 55 7.73 4.85 5.05
N LYS A 56 7.26 4.54 6.26
CA LYS A 56 7.51 5.35 7.45
C LYS A 56 8.99 5.37 7.85
N ASN A 57 9.63 4.20 7.98
CA ASN A 57 11.05 4.15 8.38
C ASN A 57 11.93 4.76 7.29
N TRP A 58 11.66 4.43 6.02
CA TRP A 58 12.42 4.94 4.89
C TRP A 58 12.30 6.47 4.71
N LEU A 59 11.07 6.99 4.60
CA LEU A 59 10.85 8.41 4.32
C LEU A 59 11.13 9.29 5.53
N LYS A 60 10.82 8.80 6.74
CA LYS A 60 10.89 9.65 7.94
C LYS A 60 12.25 9.61 8.62
N GLN A 61 12.94 8.48 8.64
CA GLN A 61 14.22 8.38 9.34
C GLN A 61 15.37 8.60 8.36
N ASP A 62 15.53 7.71 7.38
CA ASP A 62 16.71 7.73 6.51
C ASP A 62 16.77 8.97 5.62
N LEU A 63 15.66 9.35 4.97
CA LEU A 63 15.65 10.52 4.10
C LEU A 63 15.78 11.85 4.87
N ASP A 64 15.16 11.95 6.05
CA ASP A 64 15.23 13.16 6.87
C ASP A 64 16.66 13.38 7.39
N GLU A 65 17.32 12.33 7.88
CA GLU A 65 18.73 12.38 8.29
C GLU A 65 19.64 12.83 7.13
N TYR A 66 19.40 12.33 5.92
CA TYR A 66 20.18 12.72 4.75
C TYR A 66 19.99 14.18 4.37
N LEU A 67 18.75 14.68 4.43
CA LEU A 67 18.45 16.08 4.17
C LEU A 67 19.06 17.00 5.23
N GLN A 68 18.99 16.60 6.51
CA GLN A 68 19.64 17.32 7.60
C GLN A 68 21.16 17.39 7.41
N ASP A 69 21.80 16.28 7.02
CA ASP A 69 23.24 16.24 6.78
C ASP A 69 23.70 17.11 5.61
N VAL A 70 22.90 17.17 4.53
CA VAL A 70 23.15 18.07 3.40
C VAL A 70 22.96 19.54 3.80
N SER A 71 21.94 19.84 4.62
CA SER A 71 21.71 21.18 5.15
C SER A 71 22.86 21.65 6.03
N GLU A 72 23.34 20.78 6.93
CA GLU A 72 24.49 21.07 7.78
C GLU A 72 25.77 21.25 6.96
N LEU A 73 25.99 20.43 5.93
CA LEU A 73 27.12 20.61 5.01
C LEU A 73 27.10 21.99 4.34
N LYS A 74 25.92 22.43 3.89
CA LYS A 74 25.74 23.75 3.29
C LYS A 74 26.07 24.87 4.28
N LYS A 75 25.64 24.73 5.53
CA LYS A 75 25.97 25.68 6.61
C LYS A 75 27.48 25.73 6.85
N ARG A 76 28.15 24.59 7.02
CA ARG A 76 29.60 24.51 7.25
C ARG A 76 30.41 25.10 6.11
N ARG A 77 29.93 24.95 4.86
CA ARG A 77 30.55 25.58 3.70
C ARG A 77 30.50 27.12 3.81
N LEU A 78 29.35 27.67 4.18
CA LEU A 78 29.19 29.12 4.35
C LEU A 78 30.06 29.64 5.51
N ASP A 79 30.13 28.92 6.62
CA ASP A 79 30.99 29.26 7.76
C ASP A 79 32.46 29.27 7.34
N LYS A 80 32.91 28.24 6.61
CA LYS A 80 34.25 28.16 6.02
C LYS A 80 34.53 29.34 5.09
N ASP A 81 33.63 29.64 4.16
CA ASP A 81 33.81 30.70 3.16
C ASP A 81 33.83 32.09 3.82
N GLY A 82 33.03 32.31 4.87
CA GLY A 82 33.05 33.55 5.66
C GLY A 82 34.30 33.70 6.51
N LEU A 83 34.80 32.61 7.11
CA LEU A 83 35.99 32.62 7.95
C LEU A 83 37.30 32.61 7.16
N ALA A 84 37.31 32.16 5.91
CA ALA A 84 38.47 32.28 5.02
C ALA A 84 38.92 33.73 4.78
N GLN A 85 38.05 34.71 5.06
CA GLN A 85 38.39 36.15 5.06
C GLN A 85 39.16 36.58 6.32
N SER A 86 39.19 35.74 7.36
CA SER A 86 39.96 35.92 8.60
C SER A 86 41.11 34.91 8.64
N ALA A 87 42.35 35.36 8.87
CA ALA A 87 43.58 34.65 8.50
C ALA A 87 43.93 33.33 9.22
N ASN A 88 42.99 32.63 9.87
CA ASN A 88 43.24 31.32 10.47
C ASN A 88 41.93 30.61 10.79
N ASN A 89 41.56 29.55 10.05
CA ASN A 89 40.45 28.71 10.51
C ASN A 89 40.51 27.25 10.06
N ARG A 90 41.57 26.57 10.50
CA ARG A 90 41.76 25.12 10.35
C ARG A 90 40.58 24.30 10.90
N GLU A 91 39.95 24.79 11.97
CA GLU A 91 38.77 24.15 12.58
C GLU A 91 37.53 24.18 11.68
N ALA A 92 37.27 25.29 10.98
CA ALA A 92 36.17 25.38 10.03
C ALA A 92 36.38 24.44 8.82
N ASP A 93 37.62 24.32 8.36
CA ASP A 93 38.01 23.38 7.31
C ASP A 93 37.80 21.92 7.75
N ASP A 94 38.29 21.55 8.93
CA ASP A 94 38.16 20.19 9.46
C ASP A 94 36.67 19.81 9.65
N ASN A 95 35.86 20.71 10.20
CA ASN A 95 34.42 20.49 10.37
C ASN A 95 33.69 20.34 9.02
N TYR A 96 34.05 21.14 8.00
CA TYR A 96 33.49 21.00 6.67
C TYR A 96 33.86 19.66 6.03
N VAL A 97 35.13 19.25 6.13
CA VAL A 97 35.61 17.98 5.56
C VAL A 97 34.94 16.78 6.22
N GLN A 98 34.79 16.79 7.55
CA GLN A 98 34.08 15.72 8.27
C GLN A 98 32.62 15.61 7.81
N GLN A 99 31.90 16.73 7.72
CA GLN A 99 30.51 16.70 7.25
C GLN A 99 30.40 16.28 5.78
N LEU A 100 31.38 16.67 4.94
CA LEU A 100 31.43 16.26 3.53
C LEU A 100 31.59 14.74 3.40
N GLN A 101 32.48 14.15 4.22
CA GLN A 101 32.66 12.69 4.26
C GLN A 101 31.38 11.98 4.71
N LYS A 102 30.67 12.52 5.71
CA LYS A 102 29.38 11.98 6.16
C LYS A 102 28.34 11.98 5.03
N VAL A 103 28.17 13.10 4.33
CA VAL A 103 27.24 13.22 3.19
C VAL A 103 27.63 12.28 2.05
N GLN A 104 28.93 12.15 1.74
CA GLN A 104 29.40 11.21 0.72
C GLN A 104 29.08 9.75 1.10
N GLY A 105 29.24 9.39 2.38
CA GLY A 105 28.81 8.11 2.92
C GLY A 105 27.31 7.87 2.71
N ASN A 106 26.47 8.83 3.09
CA ASN A 106 25.01 8.75 2.92
C ASN A 106 24.62 8.58 1.44
N ILE A 107 25.24 9.35 0.53
CA ILE A 107 25.01 9.24 -0.92
C ILE A 107 25.40 7.85 -1.44
N SER A 108 26.50 7.27 -0.95
CA SER A 108 26.91 5.92 -1.35
C SER A 108 25.87 4.86 -0.97
N HIS A 109 25.15 5.07 0.15
CA HIS A 109 24.07 4.20 0.60
C HIS A 109 22.76 4.44 -0.16
N LEU A 110 22.57 5.57 -0.83
CA LEU A 110 21.36 5.87 -1.61
C LEU A 110 21.08 4.81 -2.69
N LYS A 111 22.13 4.23 -3.29
CA LYS A 111 21.99 3.14 -4.25
C LYS A 111 21.42 1.87 -3.62
N ALA A 112 21.85 1.52 -2.41
CA ALA A 112 21.29 0.40 -1.66
C ALA A 112 19.82 0.67 -1.29
N HIS A 113 19.48 1.93 -1.04
CA HIS A 113 18.12 2.33 -0.73
C HIS A 113 17.17 2.24 -1.92
N TYR A 114 17.57 2.67 -3.13
CA TYR A 114 16.77 2.44 -4.33
C TYR A 114 16.45 0.96 -4.55
N ARG A 115 17.40 0.08 -4.23
CA ARG A 115 17.18 -1.37 -4.28
C ARG A 115 16.13 -1.80 -3.26
N LYS A 116 16.24 -1.35 -2.01
CA LYS A 116 15.22 -1.61 -0.97
C LYS A 116 13.84 -1.09 -1.38
N THR A 117 13.75 0.08 -2.02
CA THR A 117 12.49 0.62 -2.56
C THR A 117 11.90 -0.32 -3.59
N ALA A 118 12.70 -0.77 -4.56
CA ALA A 118 12.24 -1.71 -5.57
C ALA A 118 11.76 -3.04 -4.95
N ASP A 119 12.46 -3.53 -3.92
CA ASP A 119 12.07 -4.76 -3.23
C ASP A 119 10.76 -4.58 -2.44
N ALA A 120 10.56 -3.44 -1.77
CA ALA A 120 9.30 -3.14 -1.10
C ALA A 120 8.14 -2.98 -2.09
N THR A 121 8.36 -2.33 -3.23
CA THR A 121 7.36 -2.24 -4.31
C THR A 121 6.99 -3.62 -4.83
N ARG A 122 7.95 -4.54 -4.99
CA ARG A 122 7.67 -5.93 -5.38
C ARG A 122 6.82 -6.64 -4.32
N GLN A 123 7.14 -6.48 -3.04
CA GLN A 123 6.33 -7.07 -1.96
C GLN A 123 4.89 -6.57 -1.98
N LEU A 124 4.68 -5.27 -2.24
CA LEU A 124 3.34 -4.72 -2.39
C LEU A 124 2.59 -5.35 -3.58
N ILE A 125 3.27 -5.53 -4.72
CA ILE A 125 2.70 -6.20 -5.90
C ILE A 125 2.34 -7.65 -5.59
N THR A 126 3.18 -8.37 -4.85
CA THR A 126 2.88 -9.74 -4.42
C THR A 126 1.67 -9.80 -3.48
N ILE A 127 1.54 -8.87 -2.53
CA ILE A 127 0.36 -8.79 -1.65
C ILE A 127 -0.91 -8.54 -2.46
N LEU A 128 -0.82 -7.68 -3.48
CA LEU A 128 -1.90 -7.41 -4.42
C LEU A 128 -2.31 -8.67 -5.20
N GLU A 129 -1.34 -9.37 -5.77
CA GLU A 129 -1.55 -10.60 -6.53
C GLU A 129 -2.21 -11.68 -5.67
N ASP A 130 -1.65 -11.97 -4.49
CA ASP A 130 -2.18 -12.94 -3.54
C ASP A 130 -3.63 -12.64 -3.14
N HIS A 131 -3.98 -11.35 -2.99
CA HIS A 131 -5.34 -10.95 -2.65
C HIS A 131 -6.31 -11.21 -3.81
N PHE A 132 -5.93 -10.89 -5.04
CA PHE A 132 -6.78 -11.13 -6.21
C PHE A 132 -6.98 -12.63 -6.46
N ASP A 133 -5.94 -13.45 -6.29
CA ASP A 133 -6.04 -14.90 -6.42
C ASP A 133 -6.99 -15.49 -5.37
N LYS A 134 -6.87 -15.08 -4.10
CA LYS A 134 -7.82 -15.49 -3.03
C LYS A 134 -9.25 -15.10 -3.36
N CYS A 135 -9.47 -13.88 -3.86
CA CYS A 135 -10.79 -13.42 -4.27
C CYS A 135 -11.37 -14.32 -5.39
N ALA A 136 -10.53 -14.70 -6.37
CA ALA A 136 -10.93 -15.57 -7.47
C ALA A 136 -11.29 -16.98 -6.97
N ASP A 137 -10.43 -17.61 -6.17
CA ASP A 137 -10.62 -18.95 -5.62
C ASP A 137 -11.90 -19.05 -4.78
N MET A 138 -12.14 -18.06 -3.92
CA MET A 138 -13.35 -18.03 -3.09
C MET A 138 -14.62 -17.82 -3.91
N THR A 139 -14.55 -16.97 -4.94
CA THR A 139 -15.68 -16.75 -5.86
C THR A 139 -16.02 -18.04 -6.60
N GLU A 140 -15.02 -18.74 -7.12
CA GLU A 140 -15.18 -20.02 -7.80
C GLU A 140 -15.76 -21.09 -6.87
N SER A 141 -15.17 -21.28 -5.69
CA SER A 141 -15.62 -22.26 -4.69
C SER A 141 -17.10 -22.06 -4.30
N ARG A 142 -17.52 -20.82 -4.09
CA ARG A 142 -18.90 -20.52 -3.73
C ARG A 142 -19.86 -20.65 -4.90
N LEU A 143 -19.45 -20.30 -6.12
CA LEU A 143 -20.24 -20.53 -7.33
C LEU A 143 -20.50 -22.03 -7.53
N GLU A 144 -19.49 -22.87 -7.28
CA GLU A 144 -19.62 -24.32 -7.30
C GLU A 144 -20.57 -24.86 -6.22
N HIS A 145 -20.54 -24.27 -5.01
CA HIS A 145 -21.53 -24.60 -3.98
C HIS A 145 -22.95 -24.19 -4.37
N ALA A 146 -23.14 -23.01 -4.95
CA ALA A 146 -24.45 -22.52 -5.38
C ALA A 146 -25.05 -23.37 -6.51
N LYS A 147 -24.24 -23.86 -7.45
CA LYS A 147 -24.69 -24.79 -8.51
C LYS A 147 -25.15 -26.15 -7.97
N LYS A 148 -24.67 -26.55 -6.79
CA LYS A 148 -24.96 -27.85 -6.17
C LYS A 148 -26.13 -27.81 -5.17
N ALA A 149 -26.55 -26.62 -4.76
CA ALA A 149 -27.66 -26.37 -3.83
C ALA A 149 -28.99 -26.26 -4.59
#